data_AF-A0A2S3UNE6-F1
#
_entry.id   AF-A0A2S3UNE6-F1
#
_cell.length_a   1.000
_cell.length_b   1.000
_cell.length_c   1.000
_cell.angle_alpha   90.00
_cell.angle_beta   90.00
_cell.angle_gamma   90.00
#
_symmetry.space_group_name_H-M   'P 1'
#
loop_
_entity.id
_entity.type
_entity.pdbx_description
1 polymer ?
#
loop_
_entity_poly.entity_id
_entity_poly.type
_entity_poly.pdbx_seq_one_letter_code
_entity_poly.pdbx_strand_id
1 'polypeptide(L)'
;MGKGLGTTPDICVDAFIEAMRKTMPDEQKLKLDRPDVRANIAPLGEAVFDIAVGPAQTRADRDSDRVFFDWLSAITKWMVEMEKWRMGVTKVIADAQTLKALRQDVGKLPTPTAPPSRRPSRLTGAIR
;
A
#
# COMPACT_ATOMS: atom_id res chain seq x y z
N MET A 1 -7.95 -31.19 -6.30
CA MET A 1 -7.55 -30.08 -7.20
C MET A 1 -8.61 -29.01 -7.10
N GLY A 2 -8.32 -27.89 -6.43
CA GLY A 2 -9.27 -26.80 -6.29
C GLY A 2 -9.47 -26.12 -7.65
N LYS A 3 -10.71 -26.12 -8.17
CA LYS A 3 -11.08 -25.24 -9.29
C LYS A 3 -10.90 -23.81 -8.77
N GLY A 4 -9.87 -23.10 -9.25
CA GLY A 4 -9.75 -21.66 -8.98
C GLY A 4 -10.97 -20.92 -9.53
N LEU A 5 -11.18 -19.69 -9.06
CA LEU A 5 -12.37 -18.85 -9.35
C LEU A 5 -12.53 -18.42 -10.83
N GLY A 6 -11.82 -19.07 -11.76
CA GLY A 6 -11.86 -18.74 -13.18
C GLY A 6 -11.23 -17.40 -13.52
N THR A 7 -11.25 -17.04 -14.79
CA THR A 7 -10.79 -15.75 -15.32
C THR A 7 -11.92 -14.74 -15.51
N THR A 8 -13.18 -15.15 -15.31
CA THR A 8 -14.37 -14.30 -15.49
C THR A 8 -15.38 -14.50 -14.35
N PRO A 9 -16.20 -13.47 -14.05
CA PRO A 9 -17.27 -13.54 -13.04
C PRO A 9 -18.24 -14.71 -13.24
N ASP A 10 -18.53 -15.07 -14.50
CA ASP A 10 -19.44 -16.17 -14.84
C ASP A 10 -18.99 -17.52 -14.26
N ILE A 11 -17.67 -17.74 -14.15
CA ILE A 11 -17.12 -18.98 -13.57
C ILE A 11 -17.40 -19.03 -12.06
N CYS A 12 -17.43 -17.88 -11.38
CA CYS A 12 -17.83 -17.79 -9.96
C CYS A 12 -19.31 -18.06 -9.78
N VAL A 13 -20.16 -17.57 -10.69
CA VAL A 13 -21.60 -17.84 -10.70
C VAL A 13 -21.87 -19.33 -10.87
N ASP A 14 -21.21 -19.98 -11.83
CA ASP A 14 -21.34 -21.42 -12.05
C ASP A 14 -20.80 -22.24 -10.87
N ALA A 15 -19.67 -21.83 -10.27
CA ALA A 15 -19.14 -22.49 -9.08
C ALA A 15 -20.09 -22.37 -7.87
N PHE A 16 -20.77 -21.23 -7.72
CA PHE A 16 -21.76 -21.01 -6.67
C PHE A 16 -23.01 -21.86 -6.90
N ILE A 17 -23.51 -21.94 -8.13
CA ILE A 17 -24.62 -22.82 -8.52
C ILE A 17 -24.25 -24.29 -8.29
N GLU A 18 -23.04 -24.73 -8.67
CA GLU A 18 -22.56 -26.09 -8.38
C GLU A 18 -22.49 -26.37 -6.88
N ALA A 19 -22.06 -25.40 -6.06
CA ALA A 19 -22.00 -25.53 -4.61
C ALA A 19 -23.40 -25.63 -3.98
N MET A 20 -24.34 -24.76 -4.38
CA MET A 20 -25.74 -24.84 -3.93
C MET A 20 -26.42 -26.13 -4.37
N ARG A 21 -26.09 -26.64 -5.57
CA ARG A 21 -26.61 -27.92 -6.05
C ARG A 21 -26.16 -29.10 -5.17
N LYS A 22 -25.02 -29.01 -4.46
CA LYS A 22 -24.57 -30.05 -3.53
C LYS A 22 -25.35 -30.07 -2.21
N THR A 23 -25.98 -28.97 -1.81
CA THR A 23 -26.70 -28.83 -0.54
C THR A 23 -28.22 -28.93 -0.67
N MET A 24 -28.75 -28.88 -1.90
CA MET A 24 -30.18 -28.94 -2.19
C MET A 24 -30.68 -30.36 -2.51
N PRO A 25 -31.95 -30.68 -2.16
CA PRO A 25 -32.64 -31.89 -2.64
C PRO A 25 -32.77 -31.90 -4.18
N ASP A 26 -32.75 -33.08 -4.80
CA ASP A 26 -32.72 -33.25 -6.26
C ASP A 26 -33.86 -32.52 -6.99
N GLU A 27 -35.05 -32.48 -6.40
CA GLU A 27 -36.25 -31.82 -6.93
C GLU A 27 -36.09 -30.28 -7.05
N GLN A 28 -35.15 -29.70 -6.33
CA GLN A 28 -34.89 -28.26 -6.32
C GLN A 28 -33.68 -27.87 -7.17
N LYS A 29 -32.83 -28.83 -7.56
CA LYS A 29 -31.60 -28.57 -8.33
C LYS A 29 -31.88 -27.97 -9.70
N LEU A 30 -32.95 -28.44 -10.36
CA LEU A 30 -33.39 -27.94 -11.67
C LEU A 30 -33.86 -26.48 -11.62
N LYS A 31 -34.27 -25.97 -10.44
CA LYS A 31 -34.70 -24.57 -10.27
C LYS A 31 -33.51 -23.60 -10.35
N LEU A 32 -32.30 -24.08 -10.06
CA LEU A 32 -31.07 -23.28 -10.12
C LEU A 32 -30.61 -22.96 -11.54
N ASP A 33 -31.03 -23.76 -12.52
CA ASP A 33 -30.69 -23.53 -13.94
C ASP A 33 -31.66 -22.59 -14.64
N ARG A 34 -32.72 -22.13 -13.95
CA ARG A 34 -33.65 -21.19 -14.54
C ARG A 34 -32.96 -19.85 -14.82
N PRO A 35 -33.19 -19.23 -15.99
CA PRO A 35 -32.54 -17.97 -16.36
C PRO A 35 -32.75 -16.84 -15.35
N ASP A 36 -33.94 -16.75 -14.73
CA ASP A 36 -34.27 -15.76 -13.72
C ASP A 36 -33.53 -15.97 -12.39
N VAL A 37 -33.30 -17.23 -12.01
CA VAL A 37 -32.51 -17.56 -10.81
C VAL A 37 -31.04 -17.27 -11.04
N ARG A 38 -30.50 -17.62 -12.21
CA ARG A 38 -29.12 -17.29 -12.59
C ARG A 38 -28.88 -15.78 -12.60
N ALA A 39 -29.81 -15.01 -13.16
CA ALA A 39 -29.72 -13.54 -13.18
C ALA A 39 -29.69 -12.92 -11.77
N ASN A 40 -30.38 -13.51 -10.79
CA ASN A 40 -30.35 -13.04 -9.40
C ASN A 40 -29.07 -13.43 -8.65
N ILE A 41 -28.40 -14.51 -9.06
CA ILE A 41 -27.14 -14.99 -8.46
C ILE A 41 -25.93 -14.29 -9.08
N ALA A 42 -26.04 -13.83 -10.33
CA ALA A 42 -24.94 -13.20 -11.05
C ALA A 42 -24.26 -12.03 -10.28
N PRO A 43 -24.99 -11.08 -9.67
CA PRO A 43 -24.37 -10.00 -8.89
C PRO A 43 -23.59 -10.49 -7.67
N LEU A 44 -23.99 -11.62 -7.06
CA LEU A 44 -23.26 -12.21 -5.95
C LEU A 44 -21.97 -12.89 -6.43
N GLY A 45 -22.02 -13.59 -7.57
CA GLY A 45 -20.83 -14.18 -8.19
C GLY A 45 -19.83 -13.11 -8.64
N GLU A 46 -20.33 -11.99 -9.18
CA GLU A 46 -19.52 -10.82 -9.54
C GLU A 46 -18.87 -10.17 -8.32
N ALA A 47 -19.62 -9.92 -7.23
CA ALA A 47 -19.06 -9.36 -6.01
C ALA A 47 -17.98 -10.27 -5.37
N VAL A 48 -18.19 -11.59 -5.37
CA VAL A 48 -17.19 -12.55 -4.86
C VAL A 48 -15.97 -12.61 -5.76
N PHE A 49 -16.16 -12.57 -7.09
CA PHE A 49 -15.07 -12.48 -8.05
C PHE A 49 -14.26 -11.21 -7.78
N ASP A 50 -14.91 -10.04 -7.71
CA ASP A 50 -14.25 -8.75 -7.44
C ASP A 50 -13.51 -8.72 -6.10
N ILE A 51 -14.02 -9.38 -5.06
CA ILE A 51 -13.28 -9.49 -3.78
C ILE A 51 -12.05 -10.40 -3.93
N ALA A 52 -12.15 -11.48 -4.71
CA ALA A 52 -11.10 -12.49 -4.81
C ALA A 52 -10.03 -12.16 -5.86
N VAL A 53 -10.39 -11.49 -6.95
CA VAL A 53 -9.48 -11.02 -8.01
C VAL A 53 -9.15 -9.54 -7.87
N GLY A 54 -9.93 -8.79 -7.10
CA GLY A 54 -9.59 -7.44 -6.69
C GLY A 54 -8.19 -7.49 -6.11
N PRO A 55 -7.23 -6.71 -6.65
CA PRO A 55 -5.90 -6.69 -6.09
C PRO A 55 -6.05 -6.28 -4.64
N ALA A 56 -5.76 -7.20 -3.73
CA ALA A 56 -5.39 -6.89 -2.37
C ALA A 56 -4.24 -5.87 -2.47
N GLN A 57 -4.56 -4.57 -2.47
CA GLN A 57 -3.58 -3.50 -2.71
C GLN A 57 -2.71 -3.37 -1.47
N THR A 58 -1.81 -4.33 -1.28
CA THR A 58 -0.79 -4.32 -0.22
C THR A 58 0.32 -3.30 -0.49
N ARG A 59 0.20 -2.49 -1.55
CA ARG A 59 1.21 -1.55 -2.01
C ARG A 59 0.74 -0.12 -1.79
N ALA A 60 1.64 0.69 -1.23
CA ALA A 60 1.44 2.12 -1.21
C ALA A 60 1.50 2.66 -2.65
N ASP A 61 0.52 3.47 -3.03
CA ASP A 61 0.44 4.11 -4.34
C ASP A 61 0.68 5.61 -4.20
N ARG A 62 1.38 6.23 -5.16
CA ARG A 62 1.72 7.66 -5.06
C ARG A 62 0.48 8.57 -5.04
N ASP A 63 -0.57 8.17 -5.75
CA ASP A 63 -1.80 8.94 -5.89
C ASP A 63 -2.71 8.75 -4.67
N SER A 64 -2.81 7.53 -4.13
CA SER A 64 -3.66 7.24 -2.97
C SER A 64 -2.95 7.46 -1.62
N ASP A 65 -1.62 7.39 -1.56
CA ASP A 65 -0.79 7.53 -0.37
C ASP A 65 0.14 8.75 -0.43
N ARG A 66 -0.31 9.84 -1.06
CA ARG A 66 0.49 11.07 -1.25
C ARG A 66 1.16 11.56 0.02
N VAL A 67 0.46 11.54 1.16
CA VAL A 67 1.00 11.98 2.46
C VAL A 67 2.22 11.14 2.89
N PHE A 68 2.22 9.84 2.57
CA PHE A 68 3.35 8.96 2.84
C PHE A 68 4.55 9.26 1.96
N PHE A 69 4.34 9.47 0.66
CA PHE A 69 5.41 9.82 -0.26
C PHE A 69 5.98 11.23 -0.03
N ASP A 70 5.14 12.18 0.38
CA ASP A 70 5.58 13.52 0.79
C ASP A 70 6.45 13.44 2.05
N TRP A 71 6.06 12.62 3.04
CA TRP A 71 6.87 12.37 4.23
C TRP A 71 8.20 11.68 3.91
N LEU A 72 8.19 10.66 3.06
CA LEU A 72 9.42 10.00 2.59
C LEU A 72 10.36 11.01 1.92
N SER A 73 9.84 11.86 1.04
CA SER A 73 10.61 12.90 0.35
C SER A 73 11.22 13.89 1.35
N ALA A 74 10.46 14.29 2.38
CA ALA A 74 10.96 15.15 3.44
C ALA A 74 12.08 14.49 4.25
N ILE A 75 11.99 13.19 4.54
CA ILE A 75 13.07 12.44 5.20
C ILE A 75 14.31 12.38 4.32
N THR A 76 14.16 12.05 3.03
CA THR A 76 15.30 12.00 2.10
C THR A 76 16.02 13.34 2.03
N LYS A 77 15.26 14.45 1.94
CA LYS A 77 15.84 15.79 1.96
C LYS A 77 16.60 16.08 3.26
N TRP A 78 15.99 15.75 4.40
CA TRP A 78 16.61 15.93 5.71
C TRP A 78 17.92 15.12 5.84
N MET A 79 17.95 13.86 5.37
CA MET A 79 19.18 13.05 5.39
C MET A 79 20.30 13.67 4.56
N VAL A 80 19.98 14.25 3.40
CA VAL A 80 20.98 14.95 2.56
C VAL A 80 21.52 16.19 3.26
N GLU A 81 20.67 16.96 3.95
CA GLU A 81 21.10 18.13 4.73
C GLU A 81 22.01 17.71 5.91
N MET A 82 21.64 16.65 6.63
CA MET A 82 22.44 16.08 7.71
C MET A 82 23.82 15.62 7.22
N GLU A 83 23.88 14.95 6.07
CA GLU A 83 25.16 14.48 5.52
C GLU A 83 26.06 15.65 5.11
N LYS A 84 25.52 16.69 4.48
CA LYS A 84 26.27 17.91 4.15
C LYS A 84 26.83 18.59 5.40
N TRP A 85 26.02 18.69 6.44
CA TRP A 85 26.46 19.24 7.72
C TRP A 85 27.57 18.39 8.34
N ARG A 86 27.40 17.05 8.38
CA ARG A 86 28.42 16.11 8.89
C ARG A 86 29.75 16.29 8.16
N MET A 87 29.73 16.33 6.82
CA MET A 87 30.93 16.59 6.01
C MET A 87 31.56 17.94 6.34
N GLY A 88 30.75 19.00 6.51
CA GLY A 88 31.21 20.32 6.92
C GLY A 88 31.90 20.30 8.29
N VAL A 89 31.30 19.61 9.27
CA VAL A 89 31.90 19.44 10.60
C VAL A 89 33.22 18.69 10.51
N THR A 90 33.27 17.58 9.78
CA THR A 90 34.51 16.81 9.58
C THR A 90 35.62 17.68 8.98
N LYS A 91 35.29 18.48 7.96
CA LYS A 91 36.25 19.40 7.34
C LYS A 91 36.74 20.47 8.32
N VAL A 92 35.83 21.12 9.04
CA VAL A 92 36.18 22.15 10.03
C VAL A 92 37.05 21.58 11.15
N ILE A 93 36.79 20.35 11.60
CA ILE A 93 37.64 19.67 12.59
C ILE A 93 39.04 19.40 12.02
N ALA A 94 39.13 18.94 10.78
CA ALA A 94 40.42 18.66 10.13
C ALA A 94 41.27 19.93 9.91
N ASP A 95 40.63 21.05 9.59
CA ASP A 95 41.32 22.30 9.25
C ASP A 95 41.64 23.17 10.49
N ALA A 96 41.02 22.88 11.64
CA ALA A 96 41.13 23.73 12.83
C ALA A 96 42.52 23.68 13.49
N GLN A 97 43.18 24.84 13.54
CA GLN A 97 44.47 25.03 14.24
C GLN A 97 44.32 25.40 15.72
N THR A 98 43.15 25.91 16.11
CA THR A 98 42.87 26.31 17.51
C THR A 98 41.42 26.04 17.88
N LEU A 99 41.14 25.88 19.17
CA LEU A 99 39.78 25.70 19.69
C LEU A 99 38.87 26.91 19.38
N LYS A 100 39.44 28.12 19.33
CA LYS A 100 38.70 29.35 18.99
C LYS A 100 38.26 29.34 17.52
N ALA A 101 39.17 28.98 16.61
CA ALA A 101 38.85 28.83 15.19
C ALA A 101 37.80 27.73 14.97
N LEU A 102 37.97 26.58 15.63
CA LEU A 102 37.01 25.48 15.57
C LEU A 102 35.59 25.93 15.93
N ARG A 103 35.41 26.60 17.07
CA ARG A 103 34.09 27.10 17.51
C ARG A 103 33.48 28.10 16.52
N GLN A 104 34.31 29.00 15.99
CA GLN A 104 33.84 30.01 15.05
C GLN A 104 33.42 29.39 13.71
N ASP A 105 34.17 28.43 13.20
CA ASP A 105 33.91 27.81 11.91
C ASP A 105 32.77 26.79 11.97
N VAL A 106 32.62 26.05 13.08
CA VAL A 106 31.43 25.23 13.33
C VAL A 106 30.18 26.10 13.37
N GLY A 107 30.25 27.28 13.99
CA GLY A 107 29.13 28.22 14.06
C GLY A 107 28.69 28.81 12.71
N LYS A 108 29.52 28.70 11.66
CA LYS A 108 29.17 29.12 10.30
C LYS A 108 28.55 28.00 9.47
N LEU A 109 28.61 26.76 9.94
CA LEU A 109 28.03 25.64 9.21
C LEU A 109 26.50 25.76 9.21
N PRO A 110 25.85 25.54 8.06
CA PRO A 110 24.39 25.56 8.00
C PRO A 110 23.83 24.47 8.92
N THR A 111 23.00 24.87 9.88
CA THR A 111 22.34 23.92 10.78
C THR A 111 21.30 23.12 9.98
N PRO A 112 21.32 21.77 10.03
CA PRO A 112 20.28 20.95 9.42
C PRO A 112 18.90 21.33 9.94
N THR A 113 17.90 21.23 9.08
CA THR A 113 16.52 21.41 9.53
C THR A 113 16.11 20.31 10.52
N ALA A 114 15.08 20.57 11.32
CA ALA A 114 14.52 19.56 12.21
C ALA A 114 13.98 18.37 11.39
N PRO A 115 14.09 17.13 11.89
CA PRO A 115 13.54 15.97 11.20
C PRO A 115 12.02 16.12 11.02
N PRO A 116 11.43 15.58 9.93
CA PRO A 116 9.99 15.60 9.72
C PRO A 116 9.25 14.96 10.90
N SER A 117 8.43 15.74 11.61
CA SER A 117 7.83 15.34 12.88
C SER A 117 6.55 14.49 12.76
N ARG A 118 5.90 14.50 11.59
CA ARG A 118 4.65 13.76 11.36
C ARG A 118 4.88 12.56 10.46
N ARG A 119 5.01 11.38 11.07
CA ARG A 119 4.89 10.11 10.37
C ARG A 119 3.41 9.87 10.02
N PRO A 120 3.08 9.48 8.77
CA PRO A 120 1.74 9.02 8.43
C PRO A 120 1.36 7.81 9.29
N SER A 121 0.15 7.82 9.87
CA SER A 121 -0.31 6.77 10.78
C SER A 121 -0.93 5.57 10.05
N ARG A 122 -1.28 5.71 8.77
CA ARG A 122 -1.92 4.68 7.93
C ARG A 122 -1.54 4.86 6.46
N LEU A 123 -1.57 3.76 5.71
CA LEU A 123 -1.61 3.75 4.25
C LEU A 123 -3.05 3.51 3.82
N THR A 124 -3.53 4.27 2.87
CA THR A 124 -4.88 4.22 2.31
C THR A 124 -5.08 2.98 1.44
N GLY A 125 -4.00 2.41 0.88
CA GLY A 125 -4.03 1.09 0.22
C GLY A 125 -4.39 -0.08 1.16
N ALA A 126 -4.43 0.13 2.47
CA ALA A 126 -4.84 -0.92 3.40
C ALA A 126 -6.30 -1.34 3.16
N ILE A 127 -6.47 -2.58 2.71
CA ILE A 127 -7.75 -3.29 2.60
C ILE A 127 -8.55 -3.08 3.88
N ARG A 128 -9.78 -2.59 3.75
CA ARG A 128 -10.83 -2.82 4.75
C ARG A 128 -11.61 -4.06 4.36
#